data_AF-A0A842XKH4-F1
#
_entry.id   AF-A0A842XKH4-F1
#
_cell.length_a   1.000
_cell.length_b   1.000
_cell.length_c   1.000
_cell.angle_alpha   90.00
_cell.angle_beta   90.00
_cell.angle_gamma   90.00
#
_symmetry.space_group_name_H-M   'P 1'
#
loop_
_entity.id
_entity.type
_entity.pdbx_description
1 polymer ?
#
loop_
_entity_poly.entity_id
_entity_poly.type
_entity_poly.pdbx_seq_one_letter_code
_entity_poly.pdbx_strand_id
1 'polypeptide(L)' 'MKKGKSWYQLPVEQVFDALKTSSEGLTSNESKARLEQYGYNELKFKKRGPLIRFLMQFHSSLIYVLLFAALVT' A
#
# COMPACT_ATOMS: atom_id res chain seq x y z
N MET A 1 14.74 -14.66 15.00
CA MET A 1 13.27 -14.60 14.84
C MET A 1 12.76 -16.03 14.74
N LYS A 2 11.97 -16.53 15.69
CA LYS A 2 11.41 -17.88 15.62
C LYS A 2 10.61 -18.00 14.31
N LYS A 3 11.07 -18.82 13.36
CA LYS A 3 10.28 -19.24 12.19
C LYS A 3 9.18 -20.19 12.70
N GLY A 4 8.16 -19.63 13.35
CA GLY A 4 6.91 -20.34 13.58
C GLY A 4 6.26 -20.67 12.23
N LYS A 5 5.54 -21.80 12.15
CA LYS A 5 4.82 -22.24 10.95
C LYS A 5 4.10 -21.06 10.29
N SER A 6 4.21 -20.95 8.97
CA SER A 6 3.48 -19.93 8.22
C SER A 6 1.97 -20.14 8.37
N TRP A 7 1.19 -19.06 8.38
CA TRP A 7 -0.26 -19.09 8.62
C TRP A 7 -1.00 -20.05 7.68
N TYR A 8 -0.52 -20.21 6.44
CA TYR A 8 -1.10 -21.11 5.43
C TYR A 8 -0.85 -22.61 5.71
N GLN A 9 -0.06 -22.95 6.72
CA GLN A 9 0.21 -24.33 7.16
C GLN A 9 -0.54 -24.68 8.45
N LEU A 10 -1.33 -23.76 9.00
CA LEU A 10 -2.07 -23.97 10.23
C LEU A 10 -3.44 -24.60 9.93
N PRO A 11 -3.93 -25.50 10.79
CA PRO A 11 -5.31 -25.96 10.72
C PRO A 11 -6.27 -24.80 11.01
N VAL A 12 -7.50 -24.91 10.52
CA VAL A 12 -8.49 -23.81 10.50
C VAL A 12 -8.76 -23.27 11.90
N GLU A 13 -8.83 -24.13 12.91
CA GLU A 13 -9.07 -23.77 14.30
C GLU A 13 -7.97 -22.87 14.86
N GLN A 14 -6.71 -23.15 14.51
CA GLN A 14 -5.57 -22.32 14.92
C GLN A 14 -5.56 -20.97 14.19
N VAL A 15 -6.09 -20.91 12.96
CA VAL A 15 -6.25 -19.65 12.22
C VAL A 15 -7.34 -18.79 12.86
N PHE A 16 -8.45 -19.41 13.27
CA PHE A 16 -9.53 -18.76 14.00
C PHE A 16 -9.06 -18.16 15.32
N ASP A 17 -8.30 -18.91 16.11
CA ASP A 17 -7.70 -18.40 17.34
C ASP A 17 -6.71 -17.26 17.08
N ALA A 18 -5.85 -17.41 16.06
CA ALA A 18 -4.84 -16.40 15.72
C ALA A 18 -5.47 -15.08 15.22
N LEU A 19 -6.54 -15.15 14.43
CA LEU A 19 -7.24 -13.99 13.88
C LEU A 19 -8.40 -13.50 14.77
N LYS A 20 -8.69 -14.22 15.86
CA LYS A 20 -9.80 -13.98 16.78
C LYS A 20 -11.13 -13.90 16.03
N THR A 21 -11.41 -14.90 15.20
CA THR A 21 -12.63 -15.01 14.39
C THR A 21 -13.18 -16.43 14.49
N SER A 22 -14.42 -16.66 14.07
CA SER A 22 -15.01 -17.99 13.98
C SER A 22 -15.49 -18.32 12.57
N SER A 23 -16.08 -19.51 12.40
CA SER A 23 -16.77 -19.95 11.19
C SER A 23 -17.95 -19.07 10.80
N GLU A 24 -18.60 -18.44 11.77
CA GLU A 24 -19.74 -17.53 11.58
C GLU A 24 -19.28 -16.11 11.20
N GLY A 25 -17.96 -15.85 11.26
CA GLY A 25 -17.36 -14.57 10.91
C GLY A 25 -17.26 -13.60 12.09
N LEU A 26 -17.19 -12.31 11.79
CA LEU A 26 -17.07 -11.24 12.77
C LEU A 26 -18.42 -10.56 13.03
N THR A 27 -18.64 -10.12 14.26
CA THR A 27 -19.79 -9.28 14.56
C THR A 27 -19.64 -7.88 13.95
N SER A 28 -20.74 -7.16 13.79
CA SER A 28 -20.73 -5.78 13.24
C SER A 28 -19.87 -4.82 14.08
N ASN A 29 -19.88 -4.97 15.40
CA ASN A 29 -19.07 -4.13 16.29
C ASN A 29 -17.57 -4.44 16.14
N GLU A 30 -17.22 -5.72 16.05
CA GLU A 30 -15.85 -6.17 15.88
C GLU A 30 -15.26 -5.80 14.52
N SER A 31 -16.07 -5.89 13.45
CA SER A 31 -15.63 -5.49 12.12
C SER A 31 -15.38 -3.98 12.06
N LYS A 32 -16.24 -3.17 12.68
CA LYS A 32 -16.06 -1.72 12.81
C LYS A 32 -14.81 -1.35 13.61
N ALA A 33 -14.61 -1.99 14.77
CA ALA A 33 -13.41 -1.77 15.60
C ALA A 33 -12.13 -2.12 14.83
N ARG A 34 -12.13 -3.23 14.08
CA ARG A 34 -11.00 -3.61 13.22
C ARG A 34 -10.79 -2.62 12.08
N LEU A 35 -11.87 -2.11 11.47
CA LEU A 35 -11.77 -1.12 10.41
C LEU A 35 -11.13 0.18 10.89
N GLU A 36 -11.46 0.63 12.09
CA GLU A 36 -10.83 1.80 12.73
C GLU A 36 -9.35 1.56 13.04
N GLN A 37 -8.99 0.33 13.43
CA GLN A 37 -7.61 -0.04 13.76
C GLN A 37 -6.71 -0.23 12.53
N TYR A 38 -7.17 -0.98 11.53
CA TYR A 38 -6.35 -1.38 10.37
C TYR A 38 -6.57 -0.49 9.14
N GLY A 39 -7.68 0.23 9.09
CA GLY A 39 -8.11 0.98 7.92
C GLY A 39 -8.73 0.11 6.84
N TYR A 40 -9.18 0.76 5.77
CA TYR A 40 -9.75 0.09 4.61
C TYR A 40 -8.70 -0.74 3.86
N ASN A 41 -9.11 -1.91 3.37
CA ASN A 41 -8.30 -2.74 2.48
C ASN A 41 -8.28 -2.16 1.06
N GLU A 42 -7.65 -0.99 0.92
CA GLU A 42 -7.52 -0.29 -0.35
C GLU A 42 -6.08 0.18 -0.59
N LEU A 43 -5.66 0.12 -1.86
CA LEU A 43 -4.39 0.67 -2.28
C LEU A 43 -4.54 2.18 -2.46
N LYS A 44 -3.90 2.97 -1.60
CA LYS A 44 -3.92 4.42 -1.71
C LYS A 44 -3.07 4.89 -2.88
N PHE A 45 -3.71 5.32 -3.96
CA PHE A 45 -3.02 5.97 -5.08
C PHE A 45 -2.81 7.45 -4.79
N LYS A 46 -1.55 7.88 -4.68
CA LYS A 46 -1.22 9.31 -4.70
C LYS A 46 -1.35 9.83 -6.14
N LYS A 47 -2.48 10.45 -6.46
CA LYS A 47 -2.63 11.16 -7.74
C LYS A 47 -1.71 12.37 -7.73
N ARG A 48 -0.75 12.43 -8.66
CA ARG A 48 0.03 13.66 -8.91
C ARG A 48 -0.89 14.71 -9.53
N GLY A 49 -0.77 15.98 -9.14
CA GLY A 49 -1.52 17.07 -9.75
C GLY A 49 -1.19 17.23 -11.25
N PRO A 50 -2.05 17.91 -12.04
CA PRO A 50 -1.82 18.09 -13.48
C PRO A 50 -0.51 18.83 -13.77
N LEU A 51 -0.15 19.85 -12.97
CA LEU A 51 1.10 20.60 -13.11
C LEU A 51 2.34 19.72 -12.86
N ILE A 52 2.31 18.87 -11.83
CA ILE A 52 3.41 17.95 -11.53
C ILE A 52 3.55 16.90 -12.63
N ARG A 53 2.44 16.40 -13.20
CA ARG A 53 2.47 15.47 -14.33
C ARG A 53 3.08 16.13 -15.58
N PHE A 54 2.73 17.39 -15.85
CA PHE A 54 3.31 18.15 -16.96
C PHE A 54 4.82 18.33 -16.81
N LEU A 55 5.30 18.78 -15.64
CA LEU A 55 6.74 18.96 -15.39
C LEU A 55 7.53 17.65 -15.49
N MET A 56 6.93 16.53 -15.08
CA MET A 56 7.56 15.21 -15.16
C MET A 56 7.80 14.74 -16.60
N GLN A 57 7.01 15.21 -17.56
CA GLN A 57 7.23 14.92 -18.99
C GLN A 57 8.58 15.47 -19.49
N PHE A 58 9.11 16.52 -18.84
CA PHE A 58 10.38 17.13 -19.18
C PHE A 58 11.59 16.51 -18.44
N HIS A 59 11.36 15.51 -17.59
CA HIS A 59 12.42 14.84 -16.84
C HIS A 59 13.14 13.79 -17.71
N SER A 60 13.93 14.26 -18.69
CA SER A 60 14.74 13.44 -19.59
C SER A 60 16.18 13.95 -19.63
N SER A 61 17.14 13.03 -19.73
CA SER A 61 18.58 13.36 -19.86
C SER A 61 18.85 14.36 -20.99
N LEU A 62 18.13 14.26 -22.11
CA LEU A 62 18.28 15.16 -23.25
C LEU A 62 17.88 16.60 -22.90
N ILE A 63 16.79 16.78 -22.16
CA ILE A 63 16.31 18.12 -21.78
C ILE A 63 17.31 18.80 -20.84
N TYR A 64 17.95 18.03 -19.96
CA TYR A 64 19.02 18.57 -19.11
C TYR A 64 20.25 19.02 -19.91
N VAL A 65 20.64 18.25 -20.93
CA VAL A 65 21.73 18.65 -21.84
C VAL A 65 21.36 19.93 -22.59
N LEU A 66 20.13 20.04 -23.10
CA LEU A 66 19.67 21.24 -23.80
C LEU A 66 19.65 22.48 -22.88
N LEU A 67 19.15 22.35 -21.66
CA LEU A 67 19.15 23.44 -20.68
C LEU A 67 20.58 23.89 -20.33
N PHE A 68 21.51 22.94 -20.16
CA PHE A 68 22.91 23.25 -19.91
C PHE A 68 23.55 23.99 -21.10
N ALA A 69 23.32 23.53 -22.33
CA ALA A 69 23.82 24.19 -23.53
C ALA A 69 23.28 25.63 -23.67
N ALA A 70 22.00 25.85 -23.34
CA ALA A 70 21.37 27.17 -23.37
C ALA A 70 21.86 28.12 -22.26
N LEU A 71 22.40 27.60 -21.15
CA LEU A 71 22.95 28.40 -20.05
C LEU A 71 24.41 28.82 -20.28
N VAL A 72 25.19 27.98 -20.97
CA VAL A 72 26.61 28.21 -21.22
C VAL A 72 26.88 29.06 -22.46
N THR A 73 25.93 29.07 -23.40
CA THR A 73 25.96 29.92 -24.60
C THR A 73 25.38 31.30 -24.27
#